data_AF-A0A0S8GUU9-F1
#
_entry.id   AF-A0A0S8GUU9-F1
#
_cell.length_a   1.000
_cell.length_b   1.000
_cell.length_c   1.000
_cell.angle_alpha   90.00
_cell.angle_beta   90.00
_cell.angle_gamma   90.00
#
_symmetry.space_group_name_H-M   'P 1'
#
loop_
_entity.id
_entity.type
_entity.pdbx_description
1 polymer ?
#
loop_
_entity_poly.entity_id
_entity_poly.type
_entity_poly.pdbx_seq_one_letter_code
_entity_poly.pdbx_strand_id
1 'polypeptide(L)'
;MMSLRRMAVLFIAALPVLAGTSCTQIKQTPPTRILSEQEIIDLLVGSCIQATRGAGSEGAVRQVKQALAEGKEFKIISVEDIPDDWMVVVPAGVGGGGAWQYVRERTSQQGLPRAQDTYLKAISLLSDYIGKEFHAIVRCEPAGAMSTALMVAADMGIPLVDACLSGRARPEIQQQIPWTVGIPSTPAGLFTRWGDEIIITKAVDDYRAEDLSRAVAVAS
;
A
#
# COMPACT_ATOMS: atom_id res chain seq x y z
N MET A 1 66.63 -54.90 -16.07
CA MET A 1 67.06 -53.95 -15.00
C MET A 1 66.38 -52.61 -15.26
N MET A 2 65.85 -52.02 -14.17
CA MET A 2 65.13 -50.73 -13.99
C MET A 2 65.36 -49.65 -15.07
N SER A 3 64.40 -48.79 -15.43
CA SER A 3 63.76 -47.84 -14.51
C SER A 3 62.54 -47.14 -15.11
N LEU A 4 61.46 -47.11 -14.32
CA LEU A 4 60.37 -46.12 -14.34
C LEU A 4 60.92 -44.69 -14.33
N ARG A 5 60.29 -43.74 -15.06
CA ARG A 5 59.97 -42.39 -14.56
C ARG A 5 59.13 -41.57 -15.57
N ARG A 6 57.91 -41.22 -15.12
CA ARG A 6 57.15 -39.96 -15.36
C ARG A 6 56.65 -39.77 -16.81
N MET A 7 55.41 -40.12 -17.20
CA MET A 7 54.09 -39.76 -16.68
C MET A 7 53.84 -38.24 -16.61
N ALA A 8 53.38 -37.68 -17.73
CA ALA A 8 52.56 -36.47 -17.82
C ALA A 8 51.83 -36.47 -19.18
N VAL A 9 50.65 -37.09 -19.21
CA VAL A 9 49.71 -37.02 -20.34
C VAL A 9 48.89 -35.75 -20.13
N LEU A 10 49.14 -34.71 -20.93
CA LEU A 10 48.26 -33.55 -21.01
C LEU A 10 46.99 -33.95 -21.78
N PHE A 11 45.91 -34.24 -21.05
CA PHE A 11 44.56 -34.26 -21.61
C PHE A 11 44.09 -32.82 -21.78
N ILE A 12 44.02 -32.35 -23.03
CA ILE A 12 43.29 -31.13 -23.38
C ILE A 12 41.80 -31.47 -23.31
N ALA A 13 41.17 -31.20 -22.17
CA ALA A 13 39.73 -31.19 -22.06
C ALA A 13 39.21 -29.84 -22.56
N ALA A 14 38.70 -29.82 -23.79
CA ALA A 14 37.87 -28.72 -24.26
C ALA A 14 36.56 -28.75 -23.46
N LEU A 15 36.43 -27.83 -22.49
CA LEU A 15 35.14 -27.55 -21.85
C LEU A 15 34.25 -26.79 -22.84
N PRO A 16 33.06 -27.29 -23.19
CA PRO A 16 32.07 -26.44 -23.83
C PRO A 16 31.62 -25.42 -22.78
N VAL A 17 31.89 -24.15 -23.05
CA VAL A 17 31.23 -23.04 -22.36
C VAL A 17 29.75 -23.18 -22.70
N LEU A 18 28.99 -23.82 -21.80
CA LEU A 18 27.55 -23.71 -21.77
C LEU A 18 27.24 -22.24 -21.51
N ALA A 19 27.02 -21.49 -22.60
CA ALA A 19 26.33 -20.22 -22.54
C ALA A 19 25.02 -20.51 -21.81
N GLY A 20 24.95 -20.06 -20.55
CA GLY A 20 23.74 -20.10 -19.77
C GLY A 20 22.67 -19.41 -20.60
N THR A 21 21.74 -20.20 -21.12
CA THR A 21 20.44 -19.70 -21.53
C THR A 21 19.90 -18.98 -20.31
N SER A 22 19.97 -17.65 -20.34
CA SER A 22 19.13 -16.80 -19.51
C SER A 22 17.71 -17.20 -19.85
N CYS A 23 17.16 -18.18 -19.13
CA CYS A 23 15.73 -18.36 -19.03
C CYS A 23 15.22 -17.03 -18.54
N THR A 24 14.71 -16.23 -19.47
CA THR A 24 13.78 -15.16 -19.16
C THR A 24 12.70 -15.83 -18.33
N GLN A 25 12.78 -15.72 -17.00
CA GLN A 25 11.67 -16.08 -16.15
C GLN A 25 10.52 -15.23 -16.67
N ILE A 26 9.58 -15.85 -17.37
CA ILE A 26 8.27 -15.26 -17.57
C ILE A 26 7.80 -15.04 -16.14
N LYS A 27 7.86 -13.80 -15.64
CA LYS A 27 7.26 -13.45 -14.36
C LYS A 27 5.80 -13.81 -14.51
N GLN A 28 5.43 -14.97 -13.99
CA GLN A 28 4.04 -15.36 -13.93
C GLN A 28 3.36 -14.30 -13.09
N THR A 29 2.35 -13.64 -13.65
CA THR A 29 1.50 -12.75 -12.87
C THR A 29 0.99 -13.56 -11.68
N PRO A 30 1.21 -13.11 -10.44
CA PRO A 30 0.78 -13.88 -9.29
C PRO A 30 -0.74 -14.07 -9.35
N PRO A 31 -1.25 -15.19 -8.82
CA PRO A 31 -2.68 -15.47 -8.87
C PRO A 31 -3.45 -14.38 -8.11
N THR A 32 -4.40 -13.75 -8.79
CA THR A 32 -5.35 -12.82 -8.18
C THR A 32 -6.77 -13.30 -8.45
N ARG A 33 -7.69 -12.92 -7.57
CA ARG A 33 -9.10 -13.28 -7.70
C ARG A 33 -9.96 -12.04 -7.84
N ILE A 34 -10.84 -12.02 -8.83
CA ILE A 34 -11.86 -10.97 -8.96
C ILE A 34 -12.97 -11.25 -7.93
N LEU A 35 -13.34 -10.23 -7.18
CA LEU A 35 -14.41 -10.30 -6.18
C LEU A 35 -15.77 -10.06 -6.83
N SER A 36 -16.76 -10.84 -6.44
CA SER A 36 -18.16 -10.55 -6.76
C SER A 36 -18.69 -9.36 -5.94
N GLU A 37 -19.77 -8.72 -6.42
CA GLU A 37 -20.41 -7.62 -5.69
C GLU A 37 -20.76 -8.01 -4.23
N GLN A 38 -21.33 -9.20 -4.04
CA GLN A 38 -21.72 -9.68 -2.71
C GLN A 38 -20.51 -9.84 -1.79
N GLU A 39 -19.40 -10.39 -2.28
CA GLU A 39 -18.17 -10.53 -1.48
C GLU A 39 -17.62 -9.16 -1.07
N ILE A 40 -17.67 -8.15 -1.95
CA ILE A 40 -17.21 -6.81 -1.59
C ILE A 40 -18.12 -6.20 -0.52
N ILE A 41 -19.44 -6.38 -0.64
CA ILE A 41 -20.39 -5.95 0.39
C ILE A 41 -20.11 -6.64 1.72
N ASP A 42 -19.88 -7.96 1.70
CA ASP A 42 -19.60 -8.75 2.90
C ASP A 42 -18.27 -8.33 3.54
N LEU A 43 -17.25 -8.02 2.75
CA LEU A 43 -15.99 -7.44 3.24
C LEU A 43 -16.21 -6.08 3.90
N LEU A 44 -17.01 -5.19 3.32
CA LEU A 44 -17.31 -3.88 3.89
C LEU A 44 -18.08 -4.01 5.22
N VAL A 45 -19.13 -4.84 5.26
CA VAL A 45 -19.94 -5.08 6.46
C VAL A 45 -19.13 -5.78 7.54
N GLY A 46 -18.42 -6.85 7.18
CA GLY A 46 -17.55 -7.59 8.10
C GLY A 46 -16.43 -6.72 8.68
N SER A 47 -15.87 -5.83 7.86
CA SER A 47 -14.86 -4.86 8.31
C SER A 47 -15.42 -3.83 9.28
N CYS A 48 -16.69 -3.42 9.16
CA CYS A 48 -17.36 -2.61 10.18
C CYS A 48 -17.50 -3.35 11.51
N ILE A 49 -17.79 -4.65 11.50
CA ILE A 49 -17.83 -5.49 12.71
C ILE A 49 -16.43 -5.57 13.35
N GLN A 50 -15.39 -5.78 12.55
CA GLN A 50 -13.98 -5.82 13.02
C GLN A 50 -13.52 -4.50 13.64
N ALA A 51 -14.13 -3.37 13.30
CA ALA A 51 -13.68 -2.05 13.76
C ALA A 51 -13.85 -1.85 15.28
N THR A 52 -14.64 -2.67 15.98
CA THR A 52 -14.91 -2.58 17.44
C THR A 52 -15.41 -1.21 17.90
N ARG A 53 -16.00 -0.44 16.98
CA ARG A 53 -16.66 0.85 17.20
C ARG A 53 -17.88 0.94 16.30
N GLY A 54 -18.79 1.88 16.57
CA GLY A 54 -19.86 2.19 15.63
C GLY A 54 -19.27 2.59 14.27
N ALA A 55 -19.50 1.78 13.25
CA ALA A 55 -19.08 2.01 11.89
C ALA A 55 -20.21 1.59 10.93
N GLY A 56 -20.57 2.46 10.01
CA GLY A 56 -21.61 2.20 9.01
C GLY A 56 -21.00 1.85 7.65
N SER A 57 -21.57 0.85 6.97
CA SER A 57 -21.12 0.39 5.66
C SER A 57 -21.94 0.98 4.50
N GLU A 58 -23.11 1.55 4.75
CA GLU A 58 -24.06 1.93 3.68
C GLU A 58 -23.46 2.87 2.63
N GLY A 59 -22.70 3.88 3.06
CA GLY A 59 -22.03 4.83 2.16
C GLY A 59 -20.98 4.15 1.29
N ALA A 60 -20.16 3.28 1.89
CA ALA A 60 -19.13 2.51 1.20
C ALA A 60 -19.75 1.52 0.19
N VAL A 61 -20.84 0.85 0.58
CA VAL A 61 -21.59 -0.06 -0.30
C VAL A 61 -22.15 0.68 -1.51
N ARG A 62 -22.73 1.88 -1.32
CA ARG A 62 -23.20 2.71 -2.44
C ARG A 62 -22.04 3.08 -3.38
N GLN A 63 -20.90 3.48 -2.82
CA GLN A 63 -19.73 3.86 -3.61
C GLN A 63 -19.19 2.68 -4.45
N VAL A 64 -19.06 1.49 -3.87
CA VAL A 64 -18.61 0.30 -4.60
C VAL A 64 -19.60 -0.12 -5.68
N LYS A 65 -20.91 -0.12 -5.39
CA LYS A 65 -21.93 -0.44 -6.41
C LYS A 65 -21.86 0.50 -7.60
N GLN A 66 -21.64 1.79 -7.35
CA GLN A 66 -21.43 2.77 -8.42
C GLN A 66 -20.16 2.45 -9.22
N ALA A 67 -19.04 2.18 -8.54
CA ALA A 67 -17.78 1.82 -9.20
C ALA A 67 -17.92 0.56 -10.08
N LEU A 68 -18.60 -0.47 -9.59
CA LEU A 68 -18.92 -1.68 -10.37
C LEU A 68 -19.78 -1.35 -11.60
N ALA A 69 -20.78 -0.49 -11.46
CA ALA A 69 -21.62 -0.04 -12.58
C ALA A 69 -20.82 0.78 -13.62
N GLU A 70 -19.76 1.48 -13.19
CA GLU A 70 -18.80 2.18 -14.04
C GLU A 70 -17.73 1.24 -14.65
N GLY A 71 -17.81 -0.07 -14.39
CA GLY A 71 -16.93 -1.09 -14.96
C GLY A 71 -15.63 -1.32 -14.20
N LYS A 72 -15.51 -0.82 -12.96
CA LYS A 72 -14.35 -1.10 -12.10
C LYS A 72 -14.34 -2.56 -11.68
N GLU A 73 -13.14 -3.15 -11.66
CA GLU A 73 -12.89 -4.48 -11.13
C GLU A 73 -12.19 -4.39 -9.78
N PHE A 74 -12.62 -5.22 -8.81
CA PHE A 74 -11.95 -5.35 -7.52
C PHE A 74 -11.25 -6.71 -7.47
N LYS A 75 -9.92 -6.67 -7.31
CA LYS A 75 -9.06 -7.86 -7.27
C LYS A 75 -8.49 -8.03 -5.87
N ILE A 76 -8.36 -9.27 -5.43
CA ILE A 76 -7.71 -9.63 -4.17
C ILE A 76 -6.55 -10.60 -4.43
N ILE A 77 -5.49 -10.50 -3.62
CA ILE A 77 -4.32 -11.39 -3.63
C ILE A 77 -4.04 -11.90 -2.21
N SER A 78 -3.66 -13.18 -2.07
CA SER A 78 -3.23 -13.74 -0.78
C SER A 78 -1.85 -13.20 -0.40
N VAL A 79 -1.54 -13.12 0.89
CA VAL A 79 -0.22 -12.66 1.36
C VAL A 79 0.90 -13.58 0.85
N GLU A 80 0.63 -14.89 0.76
CA GLU A 80 1.56 -15.93 0.32
C GLU A 80 1.86 -15.87 -1.18
N ASP A 81 1.00 -15.21 -1.95
CA ASP A 81 1.14 -15.08 -3.41
C ASP A 81 1.85 -13.79 -3.83
N ILE A 82 2.23 -12.92 -2.87
CA ILE A 82 2.93 -11.67 -3.15
C ILE A 82 4.40 -11.98 -3.53
N PRO A 83 4.86 -11.59 -4.73
CA PRO A 83 6.27 -11.74 -5.11
C PRO A 83 7.21 -10.92 -4.23
N ASP A 84 8.39 -11.45 -3.94
CA ASP A 84 9.42 -10.80 -3.10
C ASP A 84 9.85 -9.41 -3.59
N ASP A 85 9.70 -9.14 -4.89
CA ASP A 85 10.12 -7.89 -5.52
C ASP A 85 8.97 -6.88 -5.69
N TRP A 86 7.75 -7.21 -5.24
CA TRP A 86 6.64 -6.28 -5.20
C TRP A 86 6.78 -5.29 -4.05
N MET A 87 6.33 -4.08 -4.30
CA MET A 87 6.12 -3.06 -3.27
C MET A 87 4.63 -2.89 -3.01
N VAL A 88 4.24 -2.91 -1.74
CA VAL A 88 2.86 -2.71 -1.29
C VAL A 88 2.74 -1.34 -0.63
N VAL A 89 1.63 -0.63 -0.86
CA VAL A 89 1.38 0.68 -0.24
C VAL A 89 0.11 0.66 0.61
N VAL A 90 0.11 1.52 1.62
CA VAL A 90 -0.97 1.69 2.58
C VAL A 90 -1.60 3.07 2.37
N PRO A 91 -2.77 3.16 1.70
CA PRO A 91 -3.54 4.40 1.69
C PRO A 91 -4.20 4.61 3.05
N ALA A 92 -3.94 5.76 3.68
CA ALA A 92 -4.52 6.11 4.97
C ALA A 92 -4.90 7.59 5.02
N GLY A 93 -6.08 7.89 5.55
CA GLY A 93 -6.49 9.25 5.89
C GLY A 93 -6.11 9.57 7.33
N VAL A 94 -5.51 10.73 7.57
CA VAL A 94 -5.15 11.21 8.91
C VAL A 94 -6.11 12.33 9.33
N GLY A 95 -6.73 12.23 10.50
CA GLY A 95 -7.69 13.22 10.98
C GLY A 95 -8.53 12.77 12.18
N GLY A 96 -9.76 13.31 12.29
CA GLY A 96 -10.78 12.84 13.24
C GLY A 96 -11.33 13.91 14.20
N GLY A 97 -10.54 14.92 14.55
CA GLY A 97 -10.97 16.02 15.44
C GLY A 97 -11.42 17.30 14.71
N GLY A 98 -11.15 17.39 13.41
CA GLY A 98 -11.24 18.64 12.66
C GLY A 98 -10.16 19.65 13.07
N ALA A 99 -9.92 20.65 12.20
CA ALA A 99 -9.03 21.75 12.54
C ALA A 99 -9.70 22.71 13.55
N TRP A 100 -8.88 23.44 14.31
CA TRP A 100 -9.36 24.51 15.19
C TRP A 100 -10.21 25.53 14.43
N GLN A 101 -11.20 26.13 15.10
CA GLN A 101 -12.13 27.07 14.46
C GLN A 101 -11.41 28.20 13.70
N TYR A 102 -10.42 28.84 14.33
CA TYR A 102 -9.65 29.91 13.71
C TYR A 102 -8.89 29.45 12.45
N VAL A 103 -8.45 28.18 12.39
CA VAL A 103 -7.79 27.62 11.20
C VAL A 103 -8.81 27.48 10.08
N ARG A 104 -10.00 26.94 10.37
CA ARG A 104 -11.07 26.80 9.36
C ARG A 104 -11.50 28.15 8.80
N GLU A 105 -11.70 29.14 9.66
CA GLU A 105 -12.07 30.51 9.27
C GLU A 105 -10.99 31.13 8.38
N ARG A 106 -9.73 31.11 8.81
CA ARG A 106 -8.60 31.60 8.02
C ARG A 106 -8.51 30.90 6.66
N THR A 107 -8.53 29.58 6.62
CA THR A 107 -8.42 28.81 5.37
C THR A 107 -9.60 29.07 4.43
N SER A 108 -10.81 29.23 4.95
CA SER A 108 -11.99 29.56 4.12
C SER A 108 -11.87 30.90 3.39
N GLN A 109 -11.16 31.86 3.98
CA GLN A 109 -10.93 33.19 3.41
C GLN A 109 -9.79 33.21 2.38
N GLN A 110 -8.95 32.17 2.32
CA GLN A 110 -7.83 32.10 1.39
C GLN A 110 -8.23 31.71 -0.03
N GLY A 111 -9.43 31.14 -0.22
CA GLY A 111 -9.88 30.69 -1.55
C GLY A 111 -9.03 29.56 -2.13
N LEU A 112 -8.51 28.67 -1.28
CA LEU A 112 -7.67 27.55 -1.72
C LEU A 112 -8.47 26.57 -2.62
N PRO A 113 -7.86 26.06 -3.71
CA PRO A 113 -8.50 25.09 -4.58
C PRO A 113 -8.66 23.75 -3.87
N ARG A 114 -9.74 23.01 -4.15
CA ARG A 114 -9.92 21.67 -3.61
C ARG A 114 -9.39 20.62 -4.59
N ALA A 115 -8.36 19.90 -4.18
CA ALA A 115 -7.80 18.81 -4.95
C ALA A 115 -8.73 17.59 -4.96
N GLN A 116 -8.67 16.84 -6.06
CA GLN A 116 -9.31 15.53 -6.21
C GLN A 116 -8.27 14.42 -6.07
N ASP A 117 -8.74 13.18 -5.91
CA ASP A 117 -7.91 11.98 -5.96
C ASP A 117 -6.70 12.02 -5.00
N THR A 118 -6.89 12.61 -3.82
CA THR A 118 -5.80 12.91 -2.88
C THR A 118 -5.02 11.67 -2.47
N TYR A 119 -5.67 10.50 -2.39
CA TYR A 119 -4.99 9.23 -2.14
C TYR A 119 -4.06 8.82 -3.29
N LEU A 120 -4.51 8.90 -4.54
CA LEU A 120 -3.70 8.58 -5.71
C LEU A 120 -2.53 9.55 -5.85
N LYS A 121 -2.75 10.84 -5.55
CA LYS A 121 -1.70 11.86 -5.52
C LYS A 121 -0.65 11.59 -4.45
N ALA A 122 -1.06 11.22 -3.22
CA ALA A 122 -0.13 10.85 -2.16
C ALA A 122 0.70 9.60 -2.51
N ILE A 123 0.06 8.60 -3.13
CA ILE A 123 0.74 7.37 -3.57
C ILE A 123 1.74 7.68 -4.68
N SER A 124 1.36 8.49 -5.68
CA SER A 124 2.25 8.93 -6.76
C SER A 124 3.44 9.70 -6.20
N LEU A 125 3.20 10.66 -5.30
CA LEU A 125 4.24 11.44 -4.64
C LEU A 125 5.25 10.53 -3.90
N LEU A 126 4.75 9.54 -3.15
CA LEU A 126 5.61 8.60 -2.44
C LEU A 126 6.39 7.70 -3.41
N SER A 127 5.72 7.18 -4.45
CA SER A 127 6.31 6.36 -5.52
C SER A 127 7.47 7.09 -6.20
N ASP A 128 7.27 8.35 -6.56
CA ASP A 128 8.28 9.21 -7.19
C ASP A 128 9.47 9.45 -6.26
N TYR A 129 9.21 9.70 -4.97
CA TYR A 129 10.27 9.91 -3.98
C TYR A 129 11.12 8.65 -3.75
N ILE A 130 10.50 7.47 -3.65
CA ILE A 130 11.23 6.21 -3.40
C ILE A 130 11.80 5.58 -4.68
N GLY A 131 11.35 6.03 -5.85
CA GLY A 131 11.73 5.47 -7.15
C GLY A 131 11.25 4.03 -7.36
N LYS A 132 10.07 3.68 -6.84
CA LYS A 132 9.48 2.34 -6.94
C LYS A 132 7.99 2.42 -7.21
N GLU A 133 7.52 1.60 -8.14
CA GLU A 133 6.10 1.41 -8.40
C GLU A 133 5.45 0.52 -7.32
N PHE A 134 4.19 0.80 -6.98
CA PHE A 134 3.40 -0.01 -6.08
C PHE A 134 2.52 -1.00 -6.84
N HIS A 135 2.52 -2.25 -6.40
CA HIS A 135 1.93 -3.39 -7.11
C HIS A 135 0.70 -3.95 -6.40
N ALA A 136 0.49 -3.60 -5.15
CA ALA A 136 -0.70 -3.97 -4.39
C ALA A 136 -1.02 -2.92 -3.32
N ILE A 137 -2.29 -2.90 -2.88
CA ILE A 137 -2.77 -2.08 -1.78
C ILE A 137 -2.99 -2.96 -0.56
N VAL A 138 -2.58 -2.52 0.63
CA VAL A 138 -3.03 -3.13 1.89
C VAL A 138 -3.72 -2.09 2.76
N ARG A 139 -4.86 -2.45 3.34
CA ARG A 139 -5.59 -1.54 4.23
C ARG A 139 -4.85 -1.37 5.55
N CYS A 140 -4.86 -0.15 6.07
CA CYS A 140 -4.29 0.11 7.38
C CYS A 140 -5.16 -0.53 8.49
N GLU A 141 -6.47 -0.26 8.51
CA GLU A 141 -7.40 -0.70 9.55
C GLU A 141 -8.75 -1.21 9.00
N PRO A 142 -9.69 -1.69 9.85
CA PRO A 142 -11.06 -1.99 9.47
C PRO A 142 -11.98 -0.77 9.27
N ALA A 143 -13.20 -1.03 8.80
CA ALA A 143 -14.20 -0.05 8.39
C ALA A 143 -13.74 0.88 7.26
N GLY A 144 -13.59 2.19 7.51
CA GLY A 144 -13.37 3.20 6.47
C GLY A 144 -12.14 2.92 5.60
N ALA A 145 -11.06 2.43 6.20
CA ALA A 145 -9.85 2.08 5.47
C ALA A 145 -10.02 0.87 4.54
N MET A 146 -10.97 -0.04 4.80
CA MET A 146 -11.32 -1.09 3.83
C MET A 146 -11.95 -0.49 2.57
N SER A 147 -12.89 0.45 2.74
CA SER A 147 -13.53 1.14 1.62
C SER A 147 -12.51 1.94 0.80
N THR A 148 -11.63 2.68 1.49
CA THR A 148 -10.55 3.44 0.84
C THR A 148 -9.62 2.51 0.06
N ALA A 149 -9.18 1.41 0.67
CA ALA A 149 -8.26 0.47 0.04
C ALA A 149 -8.88 -0.20 -1.20
N LEU A 150 -10.15 -0.61 -1.14
CA LEU A 150 -10.87 -1.16 -2.29
C LEU A 150 -10.93 -0.17 -3.46
N MET A 151 -11.36 1.07 -3.19
CA MET A 151 -11.51 2.09 -4.23
C MET A 151 -10.16 2.45 -4.85
N VAL A 152 -9.13 2.69 -4.03
CA VAL A 152 -7.78 3.01 -4.50
C VAL A 152 -7.18 1.86 -5.32
N ALA A 153 -7.36 0.61 -4.88
CA ALA A 153 -6.90 -0.57 -5.62
C ALA A 153 -7.58 -0.67 -6.99
N ALA A 154 -8.90 -0.46 -7.04
CA ALA A 154 -9.67 -0.45 -8.29
C ALA A 154 -9.30 0.74 -9.21
N ASP A 155 -8.96 1.90 -8.65
CA ASP A 155 -8.52 3.06 -9.42
C ASP A 155 -7.13 2.88 -10.03
N MET A 156 -6.23 2.23 -9.30
CA MET A 156 -4.89 1.90 -9.77
C MET A 156 -4.85 0.63 -10.64
N GLY A 157 -5.90 -0.18 -10.65
CA GLY A 157 -5.95 -1.46 -11.38
C GLY A 157 -5.05 -2.55 -10.78
N ILE A 158 -4.74 -2.46 -9.49
CA ILE A 158 -3.86 -3.39 -8.76
C ILE A 158 -4.65 -4.15 -7.67
N PRO A 159 -4.22 -5.34 -7.23
CA PRO A 159 -4.95 -6.10 -6.22
C PRO A 159 -4.88 -5.48 -4.83
N LEU A 160 -5.95 -5.67 -4.06
CA LEU A 160 -5.96 -5.54 -2.61
C LEU A 160 -5.32 -6.79 -1.99
N VAL A 161 -4.42 -6.63 -1.04
CA VAL A 161 -3.90 -7.74 -0.24
C VAL A 161 -4.96 -8.18 0.77
N ASP A 162 -5.20 -9.49 0.89
CA ASP A 162 -6.07 -10.09 1.92
C ASP A 162 -5.40 -10.05 3.31
N ALA A 163 -5.20 -8.83 3.81
CA ALA A 163 -4.58 -8.58 5.10
C ALA A 163 -5.08 -7.25 5.68
N CYS A 164 -4.76 -7.02 6.94
CA CYS A 164 -4.98 -5.76 7.63
C CYS A 164 -3.83 -5.50 8.58
N LEU A 165 -3.29 -4.28 8.59
CA LEU A 165 -2.16 -3.95 9.45
C LEU A 165 -2.53 -3.86 10.94
N SER A 166 -3.82 -3.72 11.27
CA SER A 166 -4.35 -3.97 12.61
C SER A 166 -5.67 -4.73 12.51
N GLY A 167 -5.81 -5.88 13.18
CA GLY A 167 -7.06 -6.65 13.19
C GLY A 167 -8.29 -5.94 13.80
N ARG A 168 -8.15 -4.66 14.19
CA ARG A 168 -9.17 -3.78 14.80
C ARG A 168 -8.90 -2.32 14.42
N ALA A 169 -9.84 -1.41 14.68
CA ALA A 169 -9.56 0.03 14.58
C ALA A 169 -8.60 0.47 15.70
N ARG A 170 -7.73 1.43 15.40
CA ARG A 170 -6.75 1.96 16.36
C ARG A 170 -6.73 3.50 16.39
N PRO A 171 -6.39 4.13 17.52
CA PRO A 171 -6.25 5.59 17.59
C PRO A 171 -5.00 6.12 16.89
N GLU A 172 -3.88 5.38 16.86
CA GLU A 172 -2.58 5.88 16.39
C GLU A 172 -1.78 4.82 15.60
N ILE A 173 -0.91 5.25 14.67
CA ILE A 173 -0.25 4.38 13.68
C ILE A 173 0.66 3.33 14.30
N GLN A 174 1.32 3.57 15.43
CA GLN A 174 2.22 2.60 16.05
C GLN A 174 1.50 1.33 16.52
N GLN A 175 0.16 1.31 16.57
CA GLN A 175 -0.63 0.14 16.98
C GLN A 175 -0.90 -0.81 15.81
N GLN A 176 0.10 -0.98 14.94
CA GLN A 176 0.02 -1.81 13.74
C GLN A 176 1.19 -2.80 13.66
N ILE A 177 1.00 -3.88 12.91
CA ILE A 177 1.96 -4.98 12.77
C ILE A 177 3.35 -4.49 12.33
N PRO A 178 3.50 -3.64 11.27
CA PRO A 178 4.81 -3.11 10.86
C PRO A 178 5.64 -2.55 12.02
N TRP A 179 5.04 -1.74 12.88
CA TRP A 179 5.73 -1.18 14.04
C TRP A 179 6.23 -2.25 15.01
N THR A 180 5.39 -3.27 15.29
CA THR A 180 5.76 -4.36 16.21
C THR A 180 6.92 -5.21 15.73
N VAL A 181 7.18 -5.25 14.41
CA VAL A 181 8.30 -5.97 13.80
C VAL A 181 9.44 -5.05 13.36
N GLY A 182 9.43 -3.78 13.79
CA GLY A 182 10.51 -2.82 13.54
C GLY A 182 10.54 -2.21 12.14
N ILE A 183 9.44 -2.28 11.38
CA ILE A 183 9.29 -1.61 10.08
C ILE A 183 8.71 -0.22 10.35
N PRO A 184 9.44 0.87 10.02
CA PRO A 184 8.96 2.23 10.26
C PRO A 184 7.87 2.63 9.27
N SER A 185 6.97 3.53 9.68
CA SER A 185 5.96 4.14 8.79
C SER A 185 6.54 5.20 7.84
N THR A 186 7.86 5.42 7.84
CA THR A 186 8.53 6.41 6.97
C THR A 186 9.47 5.72 5.97
N PRO A 187 9.65 6.26 4.74
CA PRO A 187 9.09 7.54 4.26
C PRO A 187 7.57 7.50 4.06
N ALA A 188 6.91 8.60 4.40
CA ALA A 188 5.45 8.76 4.25
C ALA A 188 5.14 9.93 3.32
N GLY A 189 4.25 9.70 2.35
CA GLY A 189 3.73 10.74 1.48
C GLY A 189 2.36 11.22 1.96
N LEU A 190 2.21 12.53 2.12
CA LEU A 190 0.96 13.18 2.48
C LEU A 190 0.58 14.16 1.39
N PHE A 191 -0.71 14.14 1.04
CA PHE A 191 -1.29 15.07 0.09
C PHE A 191 -2.52 15.71 0.73
N THR A 192 -2.49 17.04 0.89
CA THR A 192 -3.61 17.76 1.54
C THR A 192 -4.79 17.90 0.59
N ARG A 193 -5.98 18.20 1.12
CA ARG A 193 -7.14 18.48 0.27
C ARG A 193 -7.02 19.78 -0.53
N TRP A 194 -6.00 20.60 -0.24
CA TRP A 194 -5.72 21.84 -0.97
C TRP A 194 -4.67 21.67 -2.08
N GLY A 195 -4.02 20.50 -2.17
CA GLY A 195 -3.02 20.23 -3.19
C GLY A 195 -1.57 20.34 -2.71
N ASP A 196 -1.31 20.41 -1.41
CA ASP A 196 0.05 20.44 -0.87
C ASP A 196 0.66 19.04 -0.87
N GLU A 197 1.93 18.94 -1.26
CA GLU A 197 2.72 17.72 -1.29
C GLU A 197 3.75 17.73 -0.15
N ILE A 198 3.71 16.72 0.72
CA ILE A 198 4.64 16.59 1.84
C ILE A 198 5.20 15.17 1.86
N ILE A 199 6.52 15.06 1.93
CA ILE A 199 7.22 13.80 2.26
C ILE A 199 7.83 13.92 3.64
N ILE A 200 7.42 13.03 4.55
CA ILE A 200 8.15 12.78 5.80
C ILE A 200 9.20 11.71 5.49
N THR A 201 10.41 12.14 5.18
CA THR A 201 11.51 11.23 4.81
C THR A 201 11.93 10.33 5.97
N LYS A 202 11.89 10.87 7.19
CA LYS A 202 12.23 10.20 8.43
C LYS A 202 11.51 10.86 9.60
N ALA A 203 11.00 10.04 10.52
CA ALA A 203 10.62 10.44 11.86
C ALA A 203 11.52 9.74 12.89
N VAL A 204 11.49 10.18 14.15
CA VAL A 204 12.23 9.51 15.23
C VAL A 204 11.66 8.11 15.47
N ASP A 205 10.34 7.99 15.44
CA ASP A 205 9.55 6.78 15.58
C ASP A 205 8.14 7.00 14.99
N ASP A 206 7.29 5.98 15.06
CA ASP A 206 5.91 6.05 14.55
C ASP A 206 5.01 6.99 15.39
N TYR A 207 5.28 7.16 16.69
CA TYR A 207 4.60 8.19 17.48
C TYR A 207 4.87 9.58 16.91
N ARG A 208 6.12 9.86 16.55
CA ARG A 208 6.49 11.14 15.97
C ARG A 208 5.97 11.31 14.55
N ALA A 209 5.92 10.24 13.76
CA ALA A 209 5.30 10.27 12.44
C ALA A 209 3.79 10.57 12.53
N GLU A 210 3.09 10.04 13.53
CA GLU A 210 1.69 10.38 13.83
C GLU A 210 1.53 11.86 14.11
N ASP A 211 2.31 12.40 15.06
CA ASP A 211 2.25 13.82 15.46
C ASP A 211 2.43 14.76 14.26
N LEU A 212 3.45 14.50 13.44
CA LEU A 212 3.75 15.29 12.25
C LEU A 212 2.60 15.21 11.24
N SER A 213 2.10 14.00 10.99
CA SER A 213 0.98 13.77 10.07
C SER A 213 -0.29 14.46 10.54
N ARG A 214 -0.58 14.44 11.85
CA ARG A 214 -1.72 15.15 12.44
C ARG A 214 -1.57 16.66 12.36
N ALA A 215 -0.36 17.19 12.57
CA ALA A 215 -0.10 18.61 12.41
C ALA A 215 -0.37 19.08 10.97
N VAL A 216 0.05 18.28 9.98
CA VAL A 216 -0.30 18.50 8.57
C VAL A 216 -1.81 18.42 8.35
N ALA A 217 -2.48 17.42 8.94
CA ALA A 217 -3.93 17.26 8.82
C ALA A 217 -4.75 18.42 9.40
N VAL A 218 -4.22 19.16 10.39
CA VAL A 218 -4.84 20.40 10.90
C VAL A 218 -4.72 21.55 9.90
N ALA A 219 -3.63 21.60 9.13
CA ALA A 219 -3.45 22.59 8.07
C ALA A 219 -4.24 22.24 6.80
N SER A 220 -4.46 20.95 6.56
CA SER A 220 -5.32 20.39 5.51
C SER A 220 -6.75 20.79 5.72
#